data_AF-A0A1B6HGD1-F1
#
_entry.id   AF-A0A1B6HGD1-F1
#
_cell.length_a   1.000
_cell.length_b   1.000
_cell.length_c   1.000
_cell.angle_alpha   90.00
_cell.angle_beta   90.00
_cell.angle_gamma   90.00
#
_symmetry.space_group_name_H-M   'P 1'
#
loop_
_entity.id
_entity.type
_entity.pdbx_description
1 polymer ?
#
loop_
_entity_poly.entity_id
_entity_poly.type
_entity_poly.pdbx_seq_one_letter_code
_entity_poly.pdbx_strand_id
1 'polypeptide(L)'
;MAVLVESKSFSSKPDWFMEAESTGTTIMAVEFDGGVVIGADSRATTGTYVCNRLADKLTPVTDYIYCCRSGSSADTQAIADIVSYHMNFYRAETGEEPLVESVANLFRELCYNYRDQLTA
;
A
#
# COMPACT_ATOMS: atom_id res chain seq x y z
N MET A 1 0.57 2.02 -3.41
CA MET A 1 0.05 1.19 -2.30
C MET A 1 -1.37 0.81 -2.65
N ALA A 2 -1.65 -0.47 -2.86
CA ALA A 2 -2.98 -0.90 -3.31
C ALA A 2 -3.89 -1.08 -2.08
N VAL A 3 -4.65 -0.03 -1.75
CA VAL A 3 -5.86 -0.15 -0.94
C VAL A 3 -7.01 -0.01 -1.92
N LEU A 4 -7.73 -1.11 -2.20
CA LEU A 4 -8.89 -1.09 -3.08
C LEU A 4 -10.05 -0.40 -2.36
N VAL A 5 -10.11 0.92 -2.48
CA VAL A 5 -11.30 1.72 -2.20
C VAL A 5 -11.65 2.44 -3.49
N GLU A 6 -12.69 1.96 -4.17
CA GLU A 6 -13.23 2.62 -5.35
C GLU A 6 -13.85 3.95 -4.92
N SER A 7 -13.26 5.07 -5.34
CA SER A 7 -13.93 6.37 -5.33
C SER A 7 -13.57 7.15 -6.60
N LYS A 8 -14.57 7.36 -7.45
CA LYS A 8 -14.45 8.23 -8.62
C LYS A 8 -14.32 9.68 -8.16
N SER A 9 -13.20 10.32 -8.46
CA SER A 9 -13.12 11.80 -8.45
C SER A 9 -12.41 12.29 -9.72
N PHE A 10 -13.05 13.26 -10.38
CA PHE A 10 -12.57 13.91 -11.60
C PHE A 10 -11.61 15.05 -11.20
N SER A 11 -10.40 15.10 -11.77
CA SER A 11 -9.38 16.10 -11.44
C SER A 11 -8.80 16.78 -12.68
N SER A 12 -8.71 18.11 -12.64
CA SER A 12 -8.33 19.02 -13.73
C SER A 12 -6.82 19.34 -13.78
N LYS A 13 -5.95 18.33 -13.62
CA LYS A 13 -4.49 18.51 -13.67
C LYS A 13 -3.94 18.26 -15.08
N PRO A 14 -2.90 19.00 -15.52
CA PRO A 14 -2.34 18.89 -16.86
C PRO A 14 -1.73 17.49 -17.12
N ASP A 15 -1.81 17.02 -18.37
CA ASP A 15 -1.59 15.62 -18.75
C ASP A 15 -0.20 15.04 -18.38
N TRP A 16 0.84 15.87 -18.30
CA TRP A 16 2.18 15.46 -17.86
C TRP A 16 2.29 15.22 -16.34
N PHE A 17 1.32 15.69 -15.55
CA PHE A 17 1.17 15.34 -14.13
C PHE A 17 0.44 13.99 -13.96
N MET A 18 -0.10 13.44 -15.06
CA MET A 18 -0.79 12.15 -15.11
C MET A 18 0.00 11.07 -15.85
N GLU A 19 1.28 11.32 -16.16
CA GLU A 19 2.12 10.27 -16.73
C GLU A 19 2.26 9.15 -15.70
N ALA A 20 1.70 7.98 -16.03
CA ALA A 20 1.70 6.85 -15.13
C ALA A 20 3.16 6.41 -14.91
N GLU A 21 3.68 6.68 -13.72
CA GLU A 21 4.92 6.13 -13.21
C GLU A 21 4.91 4.60 -13.36
N SER A 22 5.56 4.11 -14.41
CA SER A 22 5.68 2.68 -14.67
C SER A 22 6.72 2.06 -13.75
N THR A 23 6.31 1.76 -12.51
CA THR A 23 7.14 1.13 -11.48
C THR A 23 7.49 -0.34 -11.77
N GLY A 24 6.97 -0.91 -12.87
CA GLY A 24 7.27 -2.28 -13.29
C GLY A 24 6.84 -3.37 -12.29
N THR A 25 6.00 -2.99 -11.32
CA THR A 25 5.52 -3.83 -10.22
C THR A 25 4.15 -4.41 -10.54
N THR A 26 3.98 -5.71 -10.33
CA THR A 26 2.72 -6.43 -10.47
C THR A 26 2.33 -7.00 -9.12
N ILE A 27 1.10 -6.70 -8.69
CA ILE A 27 0.49 -7.16 -7.45
C ILE A 27 -0.91 -7.68 -7.80
N MET A 28 -1.31 -8.78 -7.16
CA MET A 28 -2.64 -9.35 -7.30
C MET A 28 -3.13 -9.86 -5.95
N ALA A 29 -4.42 -9.68 -5.67
CA ALA A 29 -5.13 -10.27 -4.55
C ALA A 29 -6.44 -10.88 -5.06
N VAL A 30 -6.74 -12.10 -4.65
CA VAL A 30 -7.96 -12.84 -5.04
C VAL A 30 -8.66 -13.35 -3.80
N GLU A 31 -9.94 -13.01 -3.68
CA GLU A 31 -10.81 -13.52 -2.63
C GLU A 31 -11.36 -14.90 -2.99
N PHE A 32 -11.48 -15.77 -1.99
CA PHE A 32 -12.12 -17.07 -2.09
C PHE A 32 -12.85 -17.40 -0.78
N ASP A 33 -13.68 -18.45 -0.80
CA ASP A 33 -14.37 -18.90 0.41
C ASP A 33 -13.36 -19.39 1.46
N GLY A 34 -13.21 -18.63 2.55
CA GLY A 34 -12.23 -18.88 3.61
C GLY A 34 -11.04 -17.91 3.65
N GLY A 35 -10.93 -16.94 2.73
CA GLY A 35 -9.94 -15.87 2.86
C GLY A 35 -9.49 -15.23 1.54
N VAL A 36 -8.21 -14.82 1.50
CA VAL A 36 -7.61 -14.16 0.35
C VAL A 36 -6.24 -14.76 0.03
N VAL A 37 -5.92 -14.84 -1.27
CA VAL A 37 -4.57 -15.17 -1.77
C VAL A 37 -3.96 -13.91 -2.36
N ILE A 38 -2.75 -13.55 -1.93
CA ILE A 38 -2.02 -12.38 -2.41
C ILE A 38 -0.72 -12.81 -3.08
N GLY A 39 -0.29 -12.07 -4.10
CA GLY A 39 0.95 -12.32 -4.82
C GLY A 39 1.52 -11.03 -5.40
N ALA A 40 2.85 -10.94 -5.43
CA ALA A 40 3.57 -9.84 -6.05
C ALA A 40 4.84 -10.34 -6.74
N ASP A 41 5.29 -9.62 -7.77
CA ASP A 41 6.62 -9.86 -8.34
C ASP A 41 7.73 -9.35 -7.40
N SER A 42 8.93 -9.92 -7.51
CA SER A 42 10.06 -9.60 -6.62
C SER A 42 11.03 -8.56 -7.17
N ARG A 43 10.78 -8.01 -8.37
CA ARG A 43 11.73 -7.12 -9.05
C ARG A 43 11.45 -5.66 -8.69
N ALA A 44 12.49 -4.92 -8.30
CA ALA A 44 12.47 -3.47 -8.17
C ALA A 44 13.52 -2.85 -9.10
N THR A 45 13.11 -1.84 -9.85
CA THR A 45 13.92 -1.16 -10.86
C THR A 45 13.95 0.35 -10.63
N THR A 46 15.06 0.98 -11.00
CA THR A 46 15.16 2.44 -11.17
C THR A 46 15.52 2.69 -12.62
N GLY A 47 14.54 3.16 -13.41
CA GLY A 47 14.65 3.18 -14.86
C GLY A 47 14.89 1.77 -15.43
N THR A 48 15.97 1.60 -16.19
CA THR A 48 16.34 0.31 -16.80
C THR A 48 17.16 -0.59 -15.88
N TYR A 49 17.65 -0.08 -14.74
CA TYR A 49 18.51 -0.82 -13.83
C TYR A 49 17.70 -1.60 -12.80
N VAL A 50 18.04 -2.88 -12.61
CA VAL A 50 17.42 -3.73 -11.57
C VAL A 50 18.15 -3.52 -10.25
N CYS A 51 17.57 -2.69 -9.40
CA CYS A 51 18.08 -2.34 -8.07
C CYS A 51 17.99 -3.52 -7.09
N ASN A 52 16.89 -4.27 -7.13
CA ASN A 52 16.67 -5.43 -6.27
C ASN A 52 15.88 -6.52 -7.02
N ARG A 53 16.33 -7.77 -6.92
CA ARG A 53 15.66 -8.95 -7.53
C ARG A 53 14.77 -9.72 -6.56
N LEU A 54 14.90 -9.45 -5.27
CA LEU A 54 14.20 -10.11 -4.17
C LEU A 54 13.53 -9.05 -3.28
N ALA A 55 12.93 -8.03 -3.90
CA ALA A 55 12.18 -7.03 -3.19
C ALA A 55 10.89 -7.65 -2.64
N ASP A 56 10.73 -7.59 -1.32
CA ASP A 56 9.45 -7.94 -0.70
C ASP A 56 8.49 -6.75 -0.79
N LYS A 57 7.35 -6.99 -1.41
CA LYS A 57 6.28 -6.01 -1.65
C LYS A 57 5.05 -6.30 -0.80
N LEU A 58 5.05 -7.40 -0.05
CA LEU A 58 3.97 -7.84 0.81
C LEU A 58 4.38 -7.58 2.26
N THR A 59 3.91 -6.46 2.82
CA THR A 59 4.28 -6.09 4.19
C THR A 59 3.17 -6.48 5.16
N PRO A 60 3.48 -7.28 6.21
CA PRO A 60 2.52 -7.55 7.27
C PRO A 60 2.24 -6.27 8.05
N VAL A 61 0.95 -5.97 8.23
CA VAL A 61 0.47 -4.85 9.07
C VAL A 61 0.08 -5.37 10.44
N THR A 62 -0.62 -6.50 10.47
CA THR A 62 -0.94 -7.30 11.66
C THR A 62 -0.71 -8.77 11.33
N ASP A 63 -0.99 -9.67 12.28
CA ASP A 63 -0.85 -11.11 12.09
C ASP A 63 -1.75 -11.67 10.97
N TYR A 64 -2.84 -10.97 10.65
CA TYR A 64 -3.85 -11.41 9.67
C TYR A 64 -4.05 -10.45 8.49
N ILE A 65 -3.36 -9.30 8.46
CA ILE A 65 -3.56 -8.25 7.46
C ILE A 65 -2.24 -7.91 6.79
N TYR A 66 -2.23 -7.97 5.46
CA TYR A 66 -1.08 -7.61 4.63
C TYR A 66 -1.38 -6.41 3.75
N CYS A 67 -0.38 -5.55 3.57
CA CYS A 67 -0.41 -4.43 2.64
C CYS A 67 0.53 -4.70 1.46
N CYS A 68 0.02 -4.50 0.24
CA CYS A 68 0.82 -4.63 -0.97
C CYS A 68 1.33 -3.25 -1.42
N ARG A 69 2.65 -3.09 -1.48
CA ARG A 69 3.32 -1.82 -1.74
C ARG A 69 3.72 -1.65 -3.21
N SER A 70 3.38 -0.50 -3.77
CA SER A 70 3.72 -0.07 -5.13
C SER A 70 3.87 1.46 -5.16
N GLY A 71 4.77 1.97 -5.99
CA GLY A 71 5.17 3.39 -6.00
C GLY A 71 6.59 3.58 -5.45
N SER A 72 6.86 4.80 -4.99
CA SER A 72 8.09 5.12 -4.25
C SER A 72 8.28 4.16 -3.08
N SER A 73 9.43 3.48 -3.08
CA SER A 73 9.73 2.45 -2.08
C SER A 73 9.89 3.02 -0.68
N ALA A 74 10.36 4.26 -0.55
CA ALA A 74 10.55 4.91 0.75
C ALA A 74 9.20 5.31 1.36
N ASP A 75 8.36 5.98 0.57
CA ASP A 75 7.06 6.50 1.01
C ASP A 75 6.13 5.39 1.45
N THR A 76 6.03 4.33 0.65
CA THR A 76 5.16 3.21 0.97
C THR A 76 5.63 2.39 2.17
N GLN A 77 6.93 2.38 2.47
CA GLN A 77 7.46 1.76 3.71
C GLN A 77 7.07 2.59 4.92
N ALA A 78 7.33 3.90 4.88
CA ALA A 78 7.02 4.80 5.98
C ALA A 78 5.54 4.74 6.37
N ILE A 79 4.63 4.78 5.39
CA ILE A 79 3.19 4.68 5.68
C ILE A 79 2.84 3.32 6.28
N ALA A 80 3.37 2.22 5.73
CA ALA A 80 3.09 0.88 6.25
C ALA A 80 3.55 0.75 7.71
N ASP A 81 4.75 1.24 8.04
CA ASP A 81 5.29 1.20 9.40
C ASP A 81 4.45 2.02 10.38
N ILE A 82 4.00 3.22 9.96
CA ILE A 82 3.11 4.08 10.76
C ILE A 82 1.79 3.34 11.04
N VAL A 83 1.16 2.76 10.01
CA VAL A 83 -0.11 2.04 10.19
C VAL A 83 0.06 0.81 11.07
N SER A 84 1.12 0.02 10.88
CA SER A 84 1.43 -1.12 11.76
C SER A 84 1.59 -0.69 13.20
N TYR A 85 2.26 0.44 13.46
CA TYR A 85 2.38 1.00 14.80
C TYR A 85 1.02 1.37 15.40
N HIS A 86 0.17 2.09 14.65
CA HIS A 86 -1.17 2.46 15.11
C HIS A 86 -2.04 1.23 15.40
N MET A 87 -1.96 0.18 14.58
CA MET A 87 -2.71 -1.05 14.79
C MET A 87 -2.22 -1.85 16.00
N ASN A 88 -0.91 -1.90 16.23
CA ASN A 88 -0.36 -2.52 17.43
C ASN A 88 -0.77 -1.77 18.69
N PHE A 89 -0.79 -0.44 18.65
CA PHE A 89 -1.29 0.38 19.75
C PHE A 89 -2.78 0.15 20.00
N TYR A 90 -3.59 0.14 18.94
CA TYR A 90 -5.03 -0.15 19.03
C TYR A 90 -5.30 -1.54 19.64
N ARG A 91 -4.57 -2.58 19.22
CA ARG A 91 -4.66 -3.93 19.80
C ARG A 91 -4.29 -3.93 21.29
N ALA A 92 -3.24 -3.20 21.66
CA ALA A 92 -2.80 -3.11 23.04
C ALA A 92 -3.81 -2.37 23.95
N GLU A 93 -4.50 -1.37 23.42
CA GLU A 93 -5.49 -0.59 24.16
C GLU A 93 -6.85 -1.29 24.28
N THR A 94 -7.33 -1.90 23.19
CA THR A 94 -8.67 -2.49 23.12
C THR A 94 -8.69 -3.99 23.43
N GLY A 95 -7.58 -4.69 23.23
CA GLY A 95 -7.50 -6.15 23.29
C GLY A 95 -8.17 -6.87 22.11
N GLU A 96 -8.64 -6.14 21.10
CA GLU A 96 -9.34 -6.67 19.93
C GLU A 96 -8.47 -6.62 18.68
N GLU A 97 -8.70 -7.58 17.76
CA GLU A 97 -8.04 -7.56 16.44
C GLU A 97 -8.70 -6.52 15.53
N PRO A 98 -7.91 -5.67 14.85
CA PRO A 98 -8.46 -4.63 13.98
C PRO A 98 -9.09 -5.26 12.74
N LEU A 99 -10.23 -4.70 12.34
CA LEU A 99 -10.90 -5.06 11.09
C LEU A 99 -10.11 -4.52 9.89
N VAL A 100 -10.14 -5.25 8.76
CA VAL A 100 -9.52 -4.82 7.49
C VAL A 100 -10.01 -3.44 7.06
N GLU A 101 -11.29 -3.15 7.25
CA GLU A 101 -11.89 -1.85 6.94
C GLU A 101 -11.25 -0.71 7.74
N SER A 102 -11.03 -0.89 9.05
CA SER A 102 -10.41 0.12 9.91
C SER A 102 -8.98 0.42 9.46
N VAL A 103 -8.20 -0.61 9.13
CA VAL A 103 -6.83 -0.46 8.61
C VAL A 103 -6.85 0.27 7.26
N ALA A 104 -7.75 -0.13 6.35
CA ALA A 104 -7.89 0.50 5.03
C ALA A 104 -8.27 1.98 5.13
N ASN A 105 -9.15 2.33 6.08
CA ASN A 105 -9.54 3.71 6.34
C ASN A 105 -8.37 4.56 6.84
N LEU A 106 -7.53 4.02 7.74
CA LEU A 106 -6.33 4.73 8.21
C LEU A 106 -5.32 4.95 7.07
N PHE A 107 -5.09 3.92 6.25
CA PHE A 107 -4.24 4.07 5.06
C PHE A 107 -4.78 5.15 4.11
N ARG A 108 -6.10 5.17 3.87
CA ARG A 108 -6.75 6.18 3.02
C ARG A 108 -6.55 7.58 3.59
N GLU A 109 -6.74 7.76 4.89
CA GLU A 109 -6.55 9.04 5.57
C GLU A 109 -5.11 9.55 5.43
N LEU A 110 -4.11 8.70 5.70
CA LEU A 110 -2.71 9.06 5.54
C LEU A 110 -2.37 9.39 4.07
N CYS A 111 -2.79 8.56 3.12
CA CYS A 111 -2.55 8.82 1.70
C CYS A 111 -3.22 10.11 1.21
N TYR A 112 -4.38 10.45 1.76
CA TYR A 112 -5.09 11.67 1.39
C TYR A 112 -4.43 12.92 1.99
N ASN A 113 -4.13 12.89 3.29
CA ASN A 113 -3.56 14.03 4.02
C ASN A 113 -2.13 14.34 3.58
N TYR A 114 -1.35 13.33 3.22
CA TYR A 114 0.05 13.48 2.80
C TYR A 114 0.22 13.39 1.27
N ARG A 115 -0.85 13.48 0.48
CA ARG A 115 -0.81 13.30 -0.98
C ARG A 115 0.29 14.10 -1.67
N ASP A 116 0.50 15.35 -1.29
CA ASP A 116 1.48 16.23 -1.92
C ASP A 116 2.93 15.92 -1.47
N GLN A 117 3.10 15.23 -0.34
CA GLN A 117 4.40 14.77 0.17
C GLN A 117 4.76 13.37 -0.34
N LEU A 118 3.75 12.57 -0.69
CA LEU A 118 3.86 11.20 -1.20
C LEU A 118 3.89 11.17 -2.73
N THR A 119 4.79 11.95 -3.32
CA THR A 119 4.97 12.01 -4.78
C THR A 119 6.18 11.18 -5.19
N ALA A 120 5.95 10.25 -6.11
CA ALA A 120 6.99 9.49 -6.81
C ALA A 120 7.35 10.24 -8.10
#